data_AF-A0A2J4XXT5-F1
#
_entry.id   AF-A0A2J4XXT5-F1
#
_cell.length_a   1.000
_cell.length_b   1.000
_cell.length_c   1.000
_cell.angle_alpha   90.00
_cell.angle_beta   90.00
_cell.angle_gamma   90.00
#
_symmetry.space_group_name_H-M   'P 1'
#
loop_
_entity.id
_entity.type
_entity.pdbx_description
1 polymer ?
#
loop_
_entity_poly.entity_id
_entity_poly.type
_entity_poly.pdbx_seq_one_letter_code
_entity_poly.pdbx_strand_id
1 'polypeptide(L)'
;PRVPGTANLAFEFIEGEAILLLLNQAGIAASSGSACTSGSLEPSHVMRAMNIPYTAAHGTIRFSLSRYTREKEIDYVVTALPPIIDRLRALSPYWHNGKPRPADAVFTPVYG
;
A
#
# COMPACT_ATOMS: atom_id res chain seq x y z
N PRO A 1 1.51 -13.06 -15.58
CA PRO A 1 1.50 -11.86 -16.47
C PRO A 1 0.92 -10.64 -15.73
N ARG A 2 1.64 -9.51 -15.67
CA ARG A 2 1.15 -8.25 -15.08
C ARG A 2 0.31 -7.48 -16.11
N VAL A 3 -0.77 -6.84 -15.67
CA VAL A 3 -1.59 -5.99 -16.55
C VAL A 3 -0.93 -4.62 -16.68
N PRO A 4 -0.66 -4.13 -17.92
CA PRO A 4 -0.15 -2.78 -18.14
C PRO A 4 -1.06 -1.73 -17.50
N GLY A 5 -0.47 -0.74 -16.83
CA GLY A 5 -1.23 0.33 -16.21
C GLY A 5 -1.77 0.03 -14.82
N THR A 6 -1.41 -1.10 -14.19
CA THR A 6 -1.75 -1.34 -12.78
C THR A 6 -0.49 -1.46 -11.92
N ALA A 7 -0.43 -0.70 -10.84
CA ALA A 7 0.62 -0.78 -9.83
C ALA A 7 0.00 -1.03 -8.45
N ASN A 8 0.33 -2.15 -7.83
CA ASN A 8 -0.06 -2.47 -6.45
C ASN A 8 1.17 -2.31 -5.55
N LEU A 9 1.07 -1.44 -4.56
CA LEU A 9 2.11 -1.13 -3.59
C LEU A 9 1.60 -1.48 -2.19
N ALA A 10 2.41 -2.18 -1.40
CA ALA A 10 2.09 -2.52 -0.01
C ALA A 10 3.00 -1.73 0.94
N PHE A 11 2.40 -1.08 1.92
CA PHE A 11 3.12 -0.33 2.95
C PHE A 11 2.91 -0.98 4.30
N GLU A 12 4.01 -1.40 4.92
CA GLU A 12 3.93 -2.05 6.23
C GLU A 12 3.58 -1.05 7.34
N PHE A 13 2.86 -1.56 8.34
CA PHE A 13 2.54 -0.88 9.61
C PHE A 13 1.65 0.36 9.48
N ILE A 14 0.95 0.51 8.35
CA ILE A 14 -0.04 1.56 8.12
C ILE A 14 -1.27 0.99 7.40
N GLU A 15 -2.45 1.54 7.67
CA GLU A 15 -3.73 1.10 7.10
C GLU A 15 -3.99 1.75 5.73
N GLY A 16 -4.48 0.97 4.76
CA GLY A 16 -4.75 1.43 3.40
C GLY A 16 -5.78 2.56 3.35
N GLU A 17 -6.82 2.49 4.18
CA GLU A 17 -7.88 3.49 4.28
C GLU A 17 -7.34 4.87 4.68
N ALA A 18 -6.36 4.90 5.59
CA ALA A 18 -5.71 6.15 6.03
C ALA A 18 -4.86 6.76 4.90
N ILE A 19 -4.18 5.92 4.12
CA ILE A 19 -3.43 6.37 2.93
C ILE A 19 -4.39 6.93 1.89
N LEU A 20 -5.49 6.24 1.59
CA LEU A 20 -6.50 6.71 0.64
C LEU A 20 -7.12 8.04 1.04
N LEU A 21 -7.40 8.24 2.33
CA LEU A 21 -7.94 9.49 2.84
C LEU A 21 -6.98 10.67 2.56
N LEU A 22 -5.69 10.49 2.84
CA LEU A 22 -4.69 11.54 2.60
C LEU A 22 -4.39 11.75 1.12
N LEU A 23 -4.40 10.68 0.31
CA LEU A 23 -4.30 10.79 -1.15
C LEU A 23 -5.48 11.58 -1.73
N ASN A 24 -6.70 11.31 -1.26
CA ASN A 24 -7.89 12.04 -1.69
C ASN A 24 -7.79 13.53 -1.32
N GLN A 25 -7.28 13.87 -0.12
CA GLN A 25 -7.02 15.26 0.26
C GLN A 25 -5.98 15.94 -0.65
N ALA A 26 -5.01 15.18 -1.15
CA ALA A 26 -4.01 15.64 -2.12
C ALA A 26 -4.53 15.66 -3.58
N GLY A 27 -5.80 15.31 -3.81
CA GLY A 27 -6.42 15.25 -5.14
C GLY A 27 -6.02 14.02 -5.96
N ILE A 28 -5.49 12.98 -5.33
CA ILE A 28 -5.05 11.73 -5.97
C ILE A 28 -6.10 10.64 -5.74
N ALA A 29 -6.66 10.12 -6.83
CA ALA A 29 -7.56 8.98 -6.77
C ALA A 29 -6.77 7.65 -6.83
N ALA A 30 -7.03 6.77 -5.87
CA ALA A 30 -6.48 5.41 -5.82
C ALA A 30 -7.50 4.45 -5.21
N SER A 31 -7.21 3.15 -5.25
CA SER A 31 -8.05 2.10 -4.66
C SER A 31 -7.27 1.39 -3.56
N SER A 32 -7.95 0.92 -2.52
CA SER A 32 -7.32 -0.07 -1.64
C SER A 32 -7.17 -1.37 -2.43
N GLY A 33 -6.02 -2.01 -2.28
CA GLY A 33 -5.78 -3.39 -2.68
C GLY A 33 -5.93 -4.37 -1.51
N SER A 34 -6.19 -3.87 -0.29
CA SER A 34 -6.57 -4.73 0.83
C SER A 34 -7.94 -5.33 0.49
N ALA A 35 -7.98 -6.63 0.22
CA ALA A 35 -9.22 -7.36 -0.07
C ALA A 35 -10.10 -7.55 1.19
N CYS A 36 -10.00 -6.66 2.18
CA CYS A 36 -10.48 -6.86 3.54
C CYS A 36 -11.64 -5.93 3.89
N THR A 37 -12.59 -5.72 2.97
CA THR A 37 -13.93 -5.25 3.36
C THR A 37 -14.85 -6.47 3.54
N SER A 38 -14.70 -7.17 4.66
CA SER A 38 -15.63 -8.24 5.08
C SER A 38 -15.76 -8.30 6.60
N GLY A 39 -15.80 -7.16 7.30
CA GLY A 39 -16.20 -7.08 8.72
C GLY A 39 -15.48 -8.02 9.70
N SER A 40 -14.34 -8.58 9.32
CA SER A 40 -13.60 -9.59 10.05
C SER A 40 -12.12 -9.27 9.94
N LEU A 41 -11.41 -9.26 11.07
CA LEU A 41 -9.96 -9.05 11.15
C LEU A 41 -9.14 -10.13 10.39
N GLU A 42 -9.80 -11.19 9.92
CA GLU A 42 -9.20 -12.31 9.23
C GLU A 42 -8.84 -11.96 7.77
N PRO A 43 -7.58 -12.20 7.34
CA PRO A 43 -7.15 -11.94 5.97
C PRO A 43 -7.80 -12.93 5.00
N SER A 44 -8.06 -12.49 3.76
CA SER A 44 -8.66 -13.36 2.73
C SER A 44 -7.84 -14.63 2.47
N HIS A 45 -8.53 -15.73 2.11
CA HIS A 45 -7.91 -17.03 1.85
C HIS A 45 -6.78 -16.98 0.80
N VAL A 46 -6.90 -16.06 -0.18
CA VAL A 46 -5.89 -15.84 -1.22
C VAL A 46 -4.63 -15.19 -0.64
N MET A 47 -4.74 -14.24 0.28
CA MET A 47 -3.58 -13.59 0.90
C MET A 47 -2.81 -14.53 1.84
N ARG A 48 -3.53 -15.42 2.54
CA ARG A 48 -2.91 -16.52 3.32
C ARG A 48 -2.13 -17.48 2.41
N ALA A 49 -2.69 -17.83 1.25
CA ALA A 49 -2.03 -18.71 0.28
C ALA A 49 -0.81 -18.06 -0.40
N MET A 50 -0.78 -16.72 -0.52
CA MET A 50 0.35 -15.97 -1.10
C MET A 50 1.49 -15.69 -0.11
N ASN A 51 1.39 -16.13 1.15
CA ASN A 51 2.40 -15.94 2.20
C ASN A 51 2.84 -14.48 2.39
N ILE A 52 1.92 -13.53 2.18
CA ILE A 52 2.18 -12.10 2.39
C ILE A 52 2.15 -11.83 3.90
N PRO A 53 3.16 -11.15 4.47
CA PRO A 53 3.15 -10.77 5.88
C PRO A 53 1.86 -10.01 6.24
N TYR A 54 1.19 -10.42 7.32
CA TYR A 54 -0.05 -9.77 7.79
C TYR A 54 0.13 -8.26 8.03
N THR A 55 1.35 -7.86 8.41
CA THR A 55 1.77 -6.47 8.61
C THR A 55 1.79 -5.62 7.33
N ALA A 56 1.87 -6.25 6.16
CA ALA A 56 1.87 -5.62 4.84
C ALA A 56 0.51 -5.69 4.13
N ALA A 57 -0.35 -6.62 4.57
CA ALA A 57 -1.61 -6.93 3.92
C ALA A 57 -2.61 -5.75 3.91
N HIS A 58 -2.66 -4.99 5.01
CA HIS A 58 -3.66 -3.93 5.20
C HIS A 58 -3.28 -2.60 4.55
N GLY A 59 -1.98 -2.31 4.39
CA GLY A 59 -1.48 -1.09 3.76
C GLY A 59 -1.33 -1.17 2.25
N THR A 60 -2.16 -1.95 1.55
CA THR A 60 -2.04 -2.13 0.10
C THR A 60 -2.84 -1.09 -0.67
N ILE A 61 -2.19 -0.36 -1.58
CA ILE A 61 -2.79 0.63 -2.48
C ILE A 61 -2.56 0.23 -3.93
N ARG A 62 -3.64 0.30 -4.72
CA ARG A 62 -3.63 0.09 -6.16
C ARG A 62 -3.80 1.41 -6.91
N PHE A 63 -2.85 1.68 -7.78
CA PHE A 63 -2.94 2.71 -8.81
C PHE A 63 -3.31 2.07 -10.14
N SER A 64 -4.35 2.60 -10.78
CA SER A 64 -4.81 2.18 -12.10
C SER A 64 -4.69 3.37 -13.05
N LEU A 65 -3.86 3.21 -14.07
CA LEU A 65 -3.55 4.19 -15.09
C LEU A 65 -4.46 4.01 -16.29
N SER A 66 -4.74 5.09 -17.00
CA SER A 66 -5.49 5.07 -18.25
C SER A 66 -4.67 5.71 -19.36
N ARG A 67 -5.14 5.62 -20.61
CA ARG A 67 -4.57 6.35 -21.75
C ARG A 67 -4.56 7.89 -21.57
N TYR A 68 -5.32 8.39 -20.60
CA TYR A 68 -5.41 9.82 -20.29
C TYR A 68 -4.44 10.26 -19.20
N THR A 69 -3.80 9.30 -18.51
CA THR A 69 -2.83 9.61 -17.47
C THR A 69 -1.55 10.19 -18.09
N ARG A 70 -1.07 11.29 -17.55
CA ARG A 70 0.09 12.04 -18.02
C ARG A 70 1.28 11.83 -17.07
N GLU A 71 2.48 11.94 -17.62
CA GLU A 71 3.74 11.81 -16.86
C GLU A 71 3.80 12.75 -15.65
N LYS A 72 3.40 14.02 -15.82
CA LYS A 72 3.32 14.99 -14.72
C LYS A 72 2.43 14.56 -13.55
N GLU A 73 1.38 13.76 -13.81
CA GLU A 73 0.49 13.26 -12.77
C GLU A 73 1.18 12.14 -11.99
N ILE A 74 2.00 11.33 -12.67
CA ILE A 74 2.86 10.33 -12.02
C ILE A 74 3.89 11.01 -11.14
N ASP A 75 4.59 12.03 -11.65
CA ASP A 75 5.59 12.78 -10.89
C ASP A 75 5.00 13.42 -9.62
N TYR A 76 3.78 13.95 -9.74
CA TYR A 76 3.04 14.48 -8.60
C TYR A 76 2.76 13.39 -7.56
N VAL A 77 2.27 12.22 -7.97
CA VAL A 77 2.03 11.08 -7.05
C VAL A 77 3.33 10.63 -6.39
N VAL A 78 4.43 10.51 -7.15
CA VAL A 78 5.75 10.11 -6.64
C VAL A 78 6.27 11.11 -5.60
N THR A 79 5.96 12.40 -5.76
CA THR A 79 6.38 13.44 -4.81
C THR A 79 5.45 13.52 -3.59
N ALA A 80 4.15 13.34 -3.76
CA ALA A 80 3.15 13.46 -2.69
C ALA A 80 3.06 12.22 -1.79
N LEU A 81 3.36 11.03 -2.32
CA LEU A 81 3.18 9.77 -1.59
C LEU A 81 4.16 9.61 -0.41
N PRO A 82 5.49 9.82 -0.53
CA PRO A 82 6.41 9.67 0.60
C PRO A 82 6.04 10.47 1.86
N PRO A 83 5.74 11.80 1.80
CA PRO A 83 5.39 12.54 3.01
C PRO A 83 4.06 12.09 3.65
N ILE A 84 3.11 11.59 2.85
CA ILE A 84 1.87 10.98 3.38
C ILE A 84 2.20 9.72 4.19
N ILE A 85 3.06 8.86 3.64
CA ILE A 85 3.47 7.61 4.28
C ILE A 85 4.26 7.90 5.57
N ASP A 86 5.19 8.86 5.55
CA ASP A 86 5.98 9.25 6.72
C ASP A 86 5.11 9.82 7.83
N ARG A 87 4.11 10.63 7.49
CA ARG A 87 3.13 11.15 8.46
C ARG A 87 2.35 10.02 9.13
N LEU A 88 1.86 9.05 8.36
CA LEU A 88 1.12 7.91 8.91
C LEU A 88 2.00 6.99 9.76
N ARG A 89 3.25 6.79 9.34
CA ARG A 89 4.24 6.02 10.11
C ARG A 89 4.59 6.67 11.44
N ALA A 90 4.69 8.00 11.50
CA ALA A 90 4.92 8.72 12.75
C ALA A 90 3.79 8.54 13.78
N LEU A 91 2.57 8.23 13.32
CA LEU A 91 1.40 7.98 14.17
C LEU A 91 1.20 6.48 14.48
N SER A 92 1.90 5.59 13.80
CA SER A 92 1.71 4.15 13.96
C SER A 92 2.43 3.65 15.22
N PRO A 93 1.73 3.02 16.18
CA PRO A 93 2.36 2.44 17.37
C PRO A 93 3.25 1.23 17.01
N TYR A 94 3.12 0.70 15.79
CA TYR A 94 3.91 -0.43 15.30
C TYR A 94 5.22 -0.02 14.63
N TRP A 95 5.34 1.27 14.25
CA TRP A 95 6.53 1.84 13.63
C TRP A 95 7.46 2.43 14.71
N HIS A 96 8.64 1.84 14.92
CA HIS A 96 9.58 2.30 15.95
C HIS A 96 10.95 2.61 15.33
N ASN A 97 11.48 3.82 15.56
CA ASN A 97 12.86 4.21 15.23
C ASN A 97 13.29 4.01 13.76
N GLY A 98 12.39 4.25 12.79
CA GLY A 98 12.77 4.26 11.37
C GLY A 98 13.24 2.91 10.84
N LYS A 99 12.97 1.82 11.57
CA LYS A 99 13.21 0.45 11.13
C LYS A 99 11.91 -0.33 11.31
N PRO A 100 11.49 -1.14 10.32
CA PRO A 100 10.46 -2.13 10.59
C PRO A 100 10.95 -2.98 11.77
N ARG A 101 10.08 -3.21 12.76
CA ARG A 101 10.32 -4.27 13.75
C ARG A 101 10.66 -5.51 12.93
N PRO A 102 11.74 -6.25 13.22
CA PRO A 102 12.10 -7.39 12.38
C PRO A 102 10.93 -8.37 12.44
N ALA A 103 10.12 -8.36 11.39
CA ALA A 103 9.26 -9.49 11.08
C ALA A 103 10.23 -10.58 10.68
N ASP A 104 10.06 -11.78 11.22
CA ASP A 104 10.93 -12.94 11.03
C ASP A 104 11.02 -13.42 9.56
N ALA A 105 10.59 -12.64 8.58
CA ALA A 105 10.84 -12.83 7.16
C ALA A 105 10.76 -11.49 6.43
N VAL A 106 11.90 -11.00 5.92
CA VAL A 106 11.92 -9.96 4.89
C VAL A 106 11.18 -10.52 3.68
N PHE A 107 10.09 -9.87 3.26
CA PHE A 107 9.36 -10.26 2.05
C PHE A 107 10.24 -10.02 0.81
N THR A 108 10.90 -11.08 0.34
CA THR A 108 11.70 -11.09 -0.89
C THR A 108 10.95 -11.85 -1.99
N PRO A 109 10.00 -11.23 -2.70
CA PRO A 109 9.32 -11.88 -3.81
C PRO A 109 10.31 -12.10 -4.96
N VAL A 110 10.43 -13.36 -5.39
CA VAL A 110 11.19 -13.71 -6.60
C VAL A 110 10.28 -13.40 -7.79
N TYR A 111 10.60 -12.34 -8.53
CA TYR A 111 9.93 -12.07 -9.80
C TYR A 111 10.70 -12.81 -10.90
N GLY A 112 10.11 -13.92 -11.39
CA GLY A 112 10.53 -14.60 -12.61
C GLY A 112 9.98 -13.96 -13.86
#